data_AF-A0A933ZNN5-F1
#
_entry.id   AF-A0A933ZNN5-F1
#
_cell.length_a   1.000
_cell.length_b   1.000
_cell.length_c   1.000
_cell.angle_alpha   90.00
_cell.angle_beta   90.00
_cell.angle_gamma   90.00
#
_symmetry.space_group_name_H-M   'P 1'
#
loop_
_entity.id
_entity.type
_entity.pdbx_description
1 polymer ?
#
loop_
_entity_poly.entity_id
_entity_poly.type
_entity_poly.pdbx_seq_one_letter_code
_entity_poly.pdbx_strand_id
1 'polypeptide(L)' 'MGDDARRELEAQLGVLGQQEPGFRCRACGHGFAEPQFRCVACRGWDTVERRTSEPSPTTSPSAR' A
#
# COMPACT_ATOMS: atom_id res chain seq x y z
N MET A 1 21.63 13.39 23.02
CA MET A 1 21.03 13.66 21.69
C MET A 1 21.10 12.43 20.77
N GLY A 2 20.87 11.21 21.29
CA GLY A 2 20.91 9.98 20.48
C GLY A 2 19.55 9.28 20.39
N ASP A 3 18.70 9.46 21.41
CA ASP A 3 17.40 8.79 21.49
C ASP A 3 16.35 9.34 20.52
N ASP A 4 16.35 10.64 20.23
CA ASP A 4 15.39 11.24 19.28
C ASP A 4 15.61 10.73 17.86
N ALA A 5 16.87 10.66 17.40
CA ALA A 5 17.21 10.14 16.08
C ALA A 5 16.87 8.65 15.91
N ARG A 6 17.04 7.87 16.99
CA ARG A 6 16.63 6.45 17.01
C ARG A 6 15.12 6.29 16.90
N ARG A 7 14.37 7.10 17.66
CA ARG A 7 12.91 7.06 17.68
C ARG A 7 12.28 7.51 16.36
N GLU A 8 12.88 8.51 15.71
CA GLU A 8 12.54 8.96 14.36
C GLU A 8 12.76 7.83 13.34
N LEU A 9 13.91 7.14 13.41
CA LEU A 9 14.22 6.02 12.53
C LEU A 9 13.26 4.84 12.71
N GLU A 10 12.93 4.48 13.95
CA GLU A 10 11.96 3.43 14.26
C GLU A 10 10.56 3.76 13.71
N ALA A 11 10.14 5.02 13.80
CA ALA A 11 8.87 5.46 13.22
C ALA A 11 8.87 5.35 11.68
N GLN A 12 9.95 5.77 11.01
CA GLN A 12 10.07 5.67 9.56
C GLN A 12 10.11 4.21 9.07
N LEU A 13 10.85 3.33 9.77
CA LEU A 13 10.87 1.90 9.49
C LEU A 13 9.48 1.26 9.70
N GLY A 14 8.72 1.71 10.71
CA GLY A 14 7.35 1.29 10.93
C GLY A 14 6.41 1.63 9.77
N VAL A 15 6.64 2.74 9.08
CA VAL A 15 5.87 3.15 7.89
C VAL A 15 6.30 2.33 6.67
N LEU A 16 7.61 2.13 6.47
CA LEU A 16 8.13 1.35 5.33
C LEU A 16 7.81 -0.15 5.42
N GLY A 17 7.64 -0.68 6.63
CA GLY A 17 7.25 -2.06 6.87
C GLY A 17 5.78 -2.37 6.59
N GLN A 18 4.93 -1.34 6.44
CA GLN A 18 3.56 -1.52 5.98
C GLN A 18 3.60 -1.82 4.48
N GLN A 19 3.62 -3.11 4.12
CA GLN A 19 3.45 -3.49 2.72
C GLN A 19 2.06 -3.05 2.27
N GLU A 20 2.01 -2.02 1.43
CA GLU A 20 0.78 -1.60 0.76
C GLU A 20 0.15 -2.83 0.09
N PRO A 21 -1.15 -3.10 0.32
CA PRO A 21 -1.80 -4.28 -0.22
C PRO A 21 -1.69 -4.27 -1.76
N GLY A 22 -0.96 -5.26 -2.30
CA GLY A 22 -0.74 -5.41 -3.74
C GLY A 22 -2.00 -5.77 -4.53
N PHE A 23 -3.09 -6.11 -3.84
CA PHE A 23 -4.37 -6.50 -4.42
C PHE A 23 -5.52 -5.74 -3.77
N ARG A 24 -6.61 -5.55 -4.51
CA ARG A 24 -7.85 -4.94 -4.02
C ARG A 24 -9.07 -5.64 -4.56
N CYS A 25 -10.16 -5.68 -3.80
CA CYS A 25 -11.46 -6.06 -4.34
C CYS A 25 -12.05 -4.91 -5.17
N ARG A 26 -12.36 -5.14 -6.44
CA ARG A 26 -13.00 -4.14 -7.31
C ARG A 26 -14.43 -3.79 -6.90
N ALA A 27 -15.10 -4.64 -6.12
CA ALA A 27 -16.49 -4.44 -5.70
C ALA A 27 -16.62 -3.62 -4.40
N CYS A 28 -15.73 -3.82 -3.42
CA CYS A 28 -15.83 -3.17 -2.11
C CYS A 28 -14.56 -2.41 -1.68
N GLY A 29 -13.47 -2.48 -2.45
CA GLY A 29 -12.23 -1.76 -2.20
C GLY A 29 -11.31 -2.38 -1.14
N HIS A 30 -11.70 -3.48 -0.48
CA HIS A 30 -10.87 -4.12 0.54
C HIS A 30 -9.49 -4.54 -0.02
N GLY A 31 -8.42 -4.21 0.69
CA GLY A 31 -7.04 -4.51 0.30
C GLY A 31 -6.57 -5.88 0.77
N PHE A 32 -5.72 -6.53 -0.02
CA PHE A 32 -5.11 -7.82 0.30
C PHE A 32 -3.61 -7.80 -0.01
N ALA A 33 -2.81 -8.46 0.82
CA ALA A 33 -1.38 -8.67 0.57
C ALA A 33 -1.13 -9.70 -0.54
N GLU A 34 -2.04 -10.68 -0.67
CA GLU A 34 -1.93 -11.82 -1.59
C GLU A 34 -3.17 -11.93 -2.49
N PRO A 35 -3.07 -12.60 -3.65
CA PRO A 35 -4.23 -12.84 -4.51
C PRO A 35 -5.24 -13.74 -3.79
N GLN A 36 -6.52 -13.38 -3.87
CA GLN A 36 -7.62 -14.12 -3.23
C GLN A 36 -8.71 -14.42 -4.25
N PHE A 37 -9.21 -15.65 -4.29
CA PHE A 37 -10.29 -16.02 -5.21
C PHE A 37 -11.66 -15.46 -4.76
N ARG A 38 -11.83 -15.19 -3.46
CA ARG A 38 -13.05 -14.63 -2.89
C ARG A 38 -12.73 -13.50 -1.92
N CYS A 39 -13.44 -12.38 -2.04
CA CYS A 39 -13.30 -11.28 -1.10
C CYS A 39 -13.93 -11.64 0.26
N VAL A 40 -13.16 -11.58 1.34
CA VAL A 40 -13.66 -11.87 2.69
C VAL A 40 -14.65 -10.80 3.21
N ALA A 41 -14.53 -9.56 2.72
CA ALA A 41 -15.38 -8.45 3.16
C ALA A 41 -16.78 -8.47 2.53
N CYS A 42 -16.86 -8.57 1.19
CA CYS A 42 -18.15 -8.55 0.48
C CYS A 42 -18.62 -9.92 -0.01
N ARG A 43 -17.83 -10.98 0.22
CA ARG A 43 -18.11 -12.37 -0.20
C ARG A 43 -18.20 -12.60 -1.71
N GLY A 44 -17.87 -11.60 -2.54
CA GLY A 44 -17.83 -11.70 -3.99
C GLY A 44 -16.69 -12.59 -4.50
N TRP A 45 -16.99 -13.43 -5.49
CA TRP A 45 -16.03 -14.31 -6.16
C TRP A 45 -15.39 -13.61 -7.36
N ASP A 46 -14.12 -13.88 -7.62
CA ASP A 46 -13.39 -13.32 -8.77
C ASP A 46 -13.48 -11.78 -8.84
N THR A 47 -13.30 -11.16 -7.66
CA THR A 47 -13.38 -9.70 -7.51
C THR A 47 -12.06 -9.07 -7.09
N VAL A 48 -11.06 -9.87 -6.69
CA VAL A 48 -9.78 -9.36 -6.20
C VAL A 48 -8.80 -9.28 -7.37
N GLU A 49 -8.36 -8.06 -7.67
CA GLU A 49 -7.45 -7.74 -8.76
C GLU A 49 -6.14 -7.17 -8.20
N ARG A 50 -5.05 -7.32 -8.94
CA ARG A 50 -3.78 -6.67 -8.60
C ARG A 50 -3.96 -5.17 -8.72
N ARG A 51 -3.52 -4.39 -7.72
CA ARG A 51 -3.36 -2.95 -7.89
C ARG A 51 -2.28 -2.73 -8.94
N THR A 52 -2.66 -2.24 -10.11
CA THR A 52 -1.68 -1.64 -11.02
C THR A 52 -1.13 -0.43 -10.31
N SER A 53 0.11 -0.51 -9.87
CA SER A 53 0.92 0.63 -9.49
C SER A 53 1.07 1.49 -10.75
N GLU A 54 0.07 2.33 -11.05
CA GLU A 54 0.32 3.43 -11.96
C GLU A 54 1.38 4.27 -11.25
N PRO A 55 2.59 4.44 -11.79
CA PRO A 55 3.58 5.27 -11.15
C PRO A 55 2.95 6.65 -11.00
N SER A 56 2.79 7.11 -9.76
CA SER A 56 2.38 8.48 -9.47
C SER A 56 3.16 9.43 -10.38
N PRO A 57 2.51 10.40 -11.04
CA PRO A 57 3.22 11.32 -11.92
C PRO A 57 4.33 11.97 -11.10
N THR A 58 5.58 11.67 -11.46
CA THR A 58 6.76 12.29 -10.88
C THR A 58 6.63 13.78 -11.13
N THR A 59 6.22 14.53 -10.11
CA THR A 59 6.31 15.98 -10.10
C THR A 59 7.79 16.33 -10.16
N SER A 60 8.31 16.44 -11.38
CA SER A 60 9.64 16.98 -11.64
C SER A 60 9.65 18.43 -11.15
N PRO A 61 10.48 18.81 -10.17
CA PRO A 61 10.67 20.22 -9.89
C PRO A 61 11.41 20.82 -11.10
N SER A 62 10.70 21.60 -11.91
CA SER A 62 11.33 22.46 -12.91
C SER A 62 12.25 23.43 -12.18
N ALA A 63 13.56 23.25 -12.36
CA ALA A 63 14.56 24.22 -11.99
C ALA A 63 14.33 25.52 -12.77
N ARG A 64 14.30 26.64 -12.06
CA ARG A 64 14.47 27.99 -12.59
C ARG A 64 15.60 28.67 -11.86
#